data_AF-A0A2V6LAW8-F1
#
_entry.id   AF-A0A2V6LAW8-F1
#
_cell.length_a   1.000
_cell.length_b   1.000
_cell.length_c   1.000
_cell.angle_alpha   90.00
_cell.angle_beta   90.00
_cell.angle_gamma   90.00
#
_symmetry.space_group_name_H-M   'P 1'
#
loop_
_entity.id
_entity.type
_entity.pdbx_description
1 polymer ?
#
loop_
_entity_poly.entity_id
_entity_poly.type
_entity_poly.pdbx_seq_one_letter_code
_entity_poly.pdbx_strand_id
1 'polypeptide(L)'
;MPDHIVTTVASAVGGGFVPDCSRRNALSTAHTTGDPTGGFTLAELVVSMGVLALLIVLASQFFNSAATVTTLGNKQMDADAQARQLLDRMAIDFAQLVKRTDVDLFAKGTVAPNSVGGPMNGTGGQTNNDRIAFFSAVPGYYPTGSYQSPLSLVTYRVNSDSTSSSYDKMERMGKGLLWNAATPTPPPIVFMPLKISDTWPAATSGTLTDANYELIGPQVFRFEYCYLRTDGTLSITPPLDGN
;
A
#
# COMPACT_ATOMS: atom_id res chain seq x y z
N MET A 1 39.03 -18.14 -46.41
CA MET A 1 39.91 -17.66 -47.49
C MET A 1 39.78 -16.16 -47.56
N PRO A 2 40.89 -15.43 -47.73
CA PRO A 2 41.65 -14.80 -46.64
C PRO A 2 41.67 -13.24 -46.85
N ASP A 3 42.16 -12.41 -45.93
CA ASP A 3 43.58 -12.13 -45.81
C ASP A 3 43.97 -11.42 -44.51
N HIS A 4 45.09 -11.92 -43.99
CA HIS A 4 45.96 -11.33 -42.98
C HIS A 4 46.60 -10.04 -43.49
N ILE A 5 46.79 -9.07 -42.60
CA ILE A 5 47.96 -8.18 -42.67
C ILE A 5 48.68 -8.22 -41.32
N VAL A 6 49.83 -8.89 -41.37
CA VAL A 6 50.91 -8.84 -40.40
C VAL A 6 51.71 -7.56 -40.68
N THR A 7 52.12 -6.83 -39.64
CA THR A 7 53.22 -5.87 -39.76
C THR A 7 54.20 -6.11 -38.62
N THR A 8 55.34 -6.66 -39.01
CA THR A 8 56.55 -6.80 -38.20
C THR A 8 57.39 -5.53 -38.38
N VAL A 9 57.97 -5.01 -37.30
CA VAL A 9 59.14 -4.13 -37.39
C VAL A 9 60.23 -4.73 -36.52
N ALA A 10 61.39 -4.94 -37.14
CA ALA A 10 62.61 -5.46 -36.56
C ALA A 10 63.59 -4.32 -36.23
N SER A 11 64.43 -4.52 -35.22
CA SER A 11 65.81 -4.01 -35.10
C SER A 11 66.42 -4.73 -33.88
N ALA A 12 67.33 -5.72 -33.99
CA ALA A 12 68.76 -5.62 -34.34
C ALA A 12 69.51 -4.72 -33.31
N VAL A 13 70.61 -5.08 -32.62
CA VAL A 13 71.79 -5.91 -32.94
C VAL A 13 72.54 -6.26 -31.63
N GLY A 14 73.25 -7.39 -31.62
CA GLY A 14 74.54 -7.57 -30.91
C GLY A 14 74.51 -8.56 -29.75
N GLY A 15 75.28 -9.64 -29.69
CA GLY A 15 76.41 -10.08 -30.52
C GLY A 15 77.41 -10.81 -29.62
N GLY A 16 77.56 -12.13 -29.81
CA GLY A 16 78.70 -12.98 -29.41
C GLY A 16 78.93 -13.22 -27.90
N PHE A 17 79.64 -14.24 -27.43
CA PHE A 17 80.10 -15.52 -27.97
C PHE A 17 80.74 -16.25 -26.75
N VAL A 18 80.10 -17.33 -26.27
CA VAL A 18 80.59 -18.58 -25.62
C VAL A 18 81.75 -18.53 -24.56
N PRO A 19 82.12 -19.66 -23.91
CA PRO A 19 82.00 -19.86 -22.46
C PRO A 19 83.35 -19.80 -21.71
N ASP A 20 83.34 -19.66 -20.38
CA ASP A 20 84.49 -20.08 -19.59
C ASP A 20 84.08 -20.93 -18.38
N CYS A 21 84.67 -22.11 -18.33
CA CYS A 21 84.60 -23.09 -17.28
C CYS A 21 85.63 -22.71 -16.21
N SER A 22 85.19 -22.16 -15.08
CA SER A 22 86.03 -22.15 -13.88
C SER A 22 85.29 -22.65 -12.65
N ARG A 23 85.43 -23.96 -12.46
CA ARG A 23 85.37 -24.66 -11.18
C ARG A 23 86.04 -23.84 -10.07
N ARG A 24 85.29 -23.46 -9.03
CA ARG A 24 85.82 -23.29 -7.67
C ARG A 24 84.89 -23.95 -6.69
N ASN A 25 85.43 -24.96 -6.02
CA ASN A 25 84.85 -25.59 -4.85
C ASN A 25 84.71 -24.54 -3.75
N ALA A 26 83.50 -24.34 -3.26
CA ALA A 26 83.26 -23.84 -1.91
C ALA A 26 82.28 -24.80 -1.26
N LEU A 27 82.84 -25.83 -0.63
CA LEU A 27 82.16 -26.72 0.29
C LEU A 27 81.87 -25.87 1.54
N SER A 28 80.70 -25.24 1.60
CA SER A 28 80.16 -24.63 2.81
C SER A 28 78.96 -25.45 3.26
N THR A 29 79.19 -26.20 4.32
CA THR A 29 78.24 -26.93 5.14
C THR A 29 77.01 -26.05 5.46
N ALA A 30 75.89 -26.27 4.78
CA ALA A 30 74.59 -25.78 5.22
C ALA A 30 73.91 -26.91 6.00
N HIS A 31 74.02 -26.80 7.32
CA HIS A 31 73.28 -27.58 8.29
C HIS A 31 71.77 -27.38 8.03
N THR A 32 71.05 -28.49 8.05
CA THR A 32 69.59 -28.65 8.04
C THR A 32 68.83 -27.59 8.82
N THR A 33 67.80 -27.02 8.19
CA THR A 33 66.44 -26.99 8.73
C THR A 33 65.46 -27.09 7.55
N GLY A 34 64.79 -28.23 7.42
CA GLY A 34 63.53 -28.25 6.70
C GLY A 34 62.63 -27.23 7.39
N ASP A 35 62.05 -26.33 6.61
CA ASP A 35 61.06 -25.38 7.10
C ASP A 35 59.94 -26.21 7.74
N PRO A 36 59.75 -26.15 9.07
CA PRO A 36 58.61 -26.82 9.66
C PRO A 36 57.40 -26.10 9.09
N THR A 37 56.68 -26.77 8.20
CA THR A 37 55.34 -26.39 7.76
C THR A 37 54.53 -26.09 9.02
N GLY A 38 54.42 -24.81 9.35
CA GLY A 38 53.77 -24.34 10.57
C GLY A 38 52.28 -24.67 10.47
N GLY A 39 51.86 -25.73 11.16
CA GLY A 39 50.45 -26.01 11.37
C GLY A 39 49.84 -24.97 12.30
N PHE A 40 48.58 -24.61 12.06
CA PHE A 40 47.82 -23.74 12.96
C PHE A 40 47.85 -24.26 14.39
N THR A 41 48.15 -23.38 15.35
CA THR A 41 48.02 -23.71 16.77
C THR A 41 46.55 -23.87 17.14
N LEU A 42 46.27 -24.66 18.17
CA LEU A 42 44.89 -24.89 18.66
C LEU A 42 44.20 -23.58 19.06
N ALA A 43 44.97 -22.60 19.55
CA ALA A 43 44.50 -21.25 19.86
C ALA A 43 44.09 -20.46 18.60
N GLU A 44 44.89 -20.47 17.53
CA GLU A 44 44.55 -19.81 16.26
C GLU A 44 43.32 -20.45 15.59
N LEU A 45 43.15 -21.77 15.72
CA LEU A 45 41.98 -22.48 15.20
C LEU A 45 40.69 -22.07 15.95
N VAL A 46 40.75 -21.94 17.28
CA VAL A 46 39.60 -21.46 18.07
C VAL A 46 39.28 -19.99 17.77
N VAL A 47 40.29 -19.13 17.64
CA VAL A 47 40.09 -17.71 17.30
C VAL A 47 39.49 -17.57 15.90
N SER A 48 40.01 -18.29 14.90
CA SER A 48 39.48 -18.24 13.53
C SER A 48 38.06 -18.78 13.44
N MET A 49 37.72 -19.87 14.13
CA MET A 49 36.34 -20.36 14.23
C MET A 49 35.42 -19.35 14.94
N GLY A 50 35.90 -18.68 15.99
CA GLY A 50 35.15 -17.65 16.69
C GLY A 50 34.84 -16.44 15.80
N VAL A 51 35.84 -15.93 15.07
CA VAL A 51 35.65 -14.84 14.10
C VAL A 51 34.73 -15.28 12.97
N LEU A 52 34.91 -16.48 12.43
CA LEU A 52 34.05 -17.03 11.37
C LEU A 52 32.59 -17.11 11.82
N ALA A 53 32.34 -17.65 13.02
CA ALA A 53 31.00 -17.72 13.58
C ALA A 53 30.37 -16.34 13.75
N LEU A 54 31.14 -15.36 14.24
CA LEU A 54 30.68 -13.98 14.40
C LEU A 54 30.35 -13.33 13.05
N LEU A 55 31.18 -13.53 12.02
CA LEU A 55 30.93 -13.05 10.67
C LEU A 55 29.67 -13.67 10.06
N ILE A 56 29.44 -14.98 10.23
CA ILE A 56 28.23 -15.65 9.75
C ILE A 56 26.98 -15.09 10.43
N VAL A 57 27.04 -14.88 11.76
CA VAL A 57 25.92 -14.30 12.51
C VAL A 57 25.63 -12.88 12.03
N LEU A 58 26.67 -12.05 11.85
CA LEU A 58 26.52 -10.66 11.40
C LEU A 58 25.96 -10.58 9.97
N ALA A 59 26.46 -11.42 9.06
CA ALA A 59 25.94 -11.52 7.71
C ALA A 59 24.46 -11.97 7.70
N SER A 60 24.11 -12.98 8.52
CA SER A 60 22.74 -13.45 8.66
C SER A 60 21.81 -12.35 9.17
N GLN A 61 22.24 -11.59 10.18
CA GLN A 61 21.46 -10.46 10.68
C GLN A 61 21.27 -9.38 9.62
N PHE A 62 22.32 -9.04 8.88
CA PHE A 62 22.24 -8.07 7.79
C PHE A 62 21.23 -8.49 6.70
N PHE A 63 21.27 -9.75 6.26
CA PHE A 63 20.30 -10.26 5.28
C PHE A 63 18.86 -10.23 5.80
N ASN A 64 18.64 -10.60 7.07
CA ASN A 64 17.31 -10.55 7.69
C ASN A 64 16.77 -9.10 7.77
N SER A 65 17.62 -8.14 8.12
CA SER A 65 17.25 -6.72 8.13
C SER A 65 16.92 -6.22 6.72
N ALA A 66 17.75 -6.53 5.72
CA ALA A 66 17.51 -6.15 4.33
C ALA A 66 16.20 -6.73 3.78
N ALA A 67 15.90 -8.00 4.08
CA ALA A 67 14.64 -8.64 3.70
C ALA A 67 13.43 -7.97 4.36
N THR A 68 13.53 -7.61 5.64
CA THR A 68 12.46 -6.91 6.36
C THR A 68 12.18 -5.53 5.78
N VAL A 69 13.22 -4.75 5.47
CA VAL A 69 13.08 -3.43 4.85
C VAL A 69 12.47 -3.54 3.45
N THR A 70 12.93 -4.50 2.64
CA THR A 70 12.42 -4.71 1.29
C THR A 70 10.94 -5.11 1.30
N THR A 71 10.56 -6.01 2.20
CA THR A 71 9.15 -6.45 2.32
C THR A 71 8.25 -5.33 2.84
N LEU A 72 8.72 -4.50 3.78
CA LEU A 72 7.97 -3.32 4.22
C LEU A 72 7.83 -2.29 3.11
N GLY A 73 8.89 -2.04 2.34
CA GLY A 73 8.86 -1.11 1.20
C GLY A 73 7.82 -1.53 0.15
N ASN A 74 7.77 -2.82 -0.19
CA ASN A 74 6.75 -3.35 -1.11
C ASN A 74 5.33 -3.14 -0.54
N LYS A 75 5.11 -3.44 0.75
CA LYS A 75 3.80 -3.23 1.39
C LYS A 75 3.36 -1.77 1.39
N GLN A 76 4.28 -0.85 1.65
CA GLN A 76 3.99 0.59 1.62
C GLN A 76 3.67 1.08 0.22
N MET A 77 4.41 0.59 -0.79
CA MET A 77 4.15 0.91 -2.19
C MET A 77 2.78 0.39 -2.64
N ASP A 78 2.42 -0.84 -2.27
CA ASP A 78 1.10 -1.42 -2.58
C ASP A 78 -0.03 -0.65 -1.87
N ALA A 79 0.19 -0.22 -0.62
CA ALA A 79 -0.77 0.57 0.14
C ALA A 79 -0.98 1.97 -0.49
N ASP A 80 0.10 2.66 -0.90
CA ASP A 80 0.00 3.97 -1.58
C ASP A 80 -0.72 3.84 -2.92
N ALA A 81 -0.41 2.81 -3.70
CA ALA A 81 -1.06 2.56 -4.98
C ALA A 81 -2.57 2.38 -4.83
N GLN A 82 -3.02 1.60 -3.83
CA GLN A 82 -4.44 1.40 -3.54
C GLN A 82 -5.09 2.66 -2.98
N ALA A 83 -4.43 3.38 -2.08
CA ALA A 83 -4.94 4.61 -1.50
C ALA A 83 -5.19 5.67 -2.58
N ARG A 84 -4.29 5.81 -3.57
CA ARG A 84 -4.46 6.74 -4.69
C ARG A 84 -5.71 6.44 -5.50
N GLN A 85 -5.89 5.19 -5.93
CA GLN A 85 -7.08 4.78 -6.69
C GLN A 85 -8.39 5.05 -5.93
N LEU A 86 -8.39 4.75 -4.63
CA LEU A 86 -9.51 4.99 -3.75
C LEU A 86 -9.83 6.49 -3.62
N LEU A 87 -8.82 7.32 -3.37
CA LEU A 87 -8.97 8.77 -3.21
C LEU A 87 -9.40 9.45 -4.50
N ASP A 88 -8.88 9.02 -5.66
CA ASP A 88 -9.30 9.53 -6.97
C ASP A 88 -10.79 9.24 -7.22
N ARG A 89 -11.25 8.05 -6.84
CA ARG A 89 -12.67 7.70 -6.95
C ARG A 89 -13.54 8.53 -6.00
N MET A 90 -13.13 8.67 -4.74
CA MET A 90 -13.82 9.54 -3.77
C MET A 90 -13.89 10.99 -4.25
N ALA A 91 -12.81 11.51 -4.84
CA ALA A 91 -12.77 12.87 -5.37
C ALA A 91 -13.81 13.08 -6.47
N ILE A 92 -13.98 12.11 -7.38
CA ILE A 92 -15.00 12.17 -8.45
C ILE A 92 -16.41 12.20 -7.85
N ASP A 93 -16.69 11.32 -6.89
CA ASP A 93 -18.02 11.22 -6.28
C ASP A 93 -18.37 12.48 -5.45
N PHE A 94 -17.40 13.02 -4.71
CA PHE A 94 -17.56 14.27 -3.97
C PHE A 94 -17.68 15.49 -4.88
N ALA A 95 -16.97 15.52 -6.02
CA ALA A 95 -17.08 16.60 -6.99
C ALA A 95 -18.48 16.69 -7.60
N GLN A 96 -19.18 15.55 -7.72
CA GLN A 96 -20.55 15.46 -8.24
C GLN A 96 -21.62 15.35 -7.14
N LEU A 97 -21.26 15.64 -5.88
CA LEU A 97 -22.19 15.58 -4.75
C LEU A 97 -23.36 16.56 -4.95
N VAL A 98 -24.58 16.09 -4.70
CA VAL A 98 -25.80 16.89 -4.80
C VAL A 98 -25.90 17.83 -3.59
N LYS A 99 -25.63 19.12 -3.81
CA LYS A 99 -25.66 20.15 -2.77
C LYS A 99 -27.04 20.79 -2.71
N ARG A 100 -27.96 20.19 -1.96
CA ARG A 100 -29.29 20.75 -1.70
C ARG A 100 -29.66 20.61 -0.23
N THR A 101 -30.41 21.56 0.30
CA THR A 101 -30.83 21.58 1.71
C THR A 101 -31.98 20.61 2.01
N ASP A 102 -32.71 20.17 0.98
CA ASP A 102 -33.81 19.20 1.09
C ASP A 102 -33.36 17.76 0.84
N VAL A 103 -32.06 17.53 0.64
CA VAL A 103 -31.48 16.22 0.41
C VAL A 103 -30.66 15.82 1.62
N ASP A 104 -30.75 14.54 1.98
CA ASP A 104 -30.05 14.01 3.15
C ASP A 104 -28.54 13.83 2.91
N LEU A 105 -27.77 13.99 4.00
CA LEU A 105 -26.35 13.69 4.09
C LEU A 105 -26.10 12.94 5.40
N PHE A 106 -25.66 11.68 5.28
CA PHE A 106 -25.18 10.92 6.41
C PHE A 106 -23.65 11.03 6.48
N ALA A 107 -23.15 11.79 7.46
CA ALA A 107 -21.71 11.97 7.66
C ALA A 107 -21.39 12.15 9.14
N LYS A 108 -20.12 12.06 9.53
CA LYS A 108 -19.66 12.12 10.91
C LYS A 108 -20.24 13.34 11.62
N GLY A 109 -20.98 13.14 12.70
CA GLY A 109 -21.54 14.24 13.49
C GLY A 109 -22.66 15.03 12.80
N THR A 110 -23.23 14.55 11.70
CA THR A 110 -24.46 15.15 11.15
C THR A 110 -25.61 14.96 12.13
N VAL A 111 -26.45 15.99 12.26
CA VAL A 111 -27.62 16.01 13.13
C VAL A 111 -28.89 16.29 12.31
N ALA A 112 -30.06 16.27 12.95
CA ALA A 112 -31.33 16.59 12.30
C ALA A 112 -31.25 17.95 11.57
N PRO A 113 -31.88 18.08 10.38
CA PRO A 113 -32.87 17.17 9.81
C PRO A 113 -32.28 15.92 9.16
N ASN A 114 -30.97 15.85 8.93
CA ASN A 114 -30.33 14.74 8.24
C ASN A 114 -30.35 13.42 9.03
N SER A 115 -29.98 12.32 8.37
CA SER A 115 -29.61 11.07 9.04
C SER A 115 -28.44 11.36 9.98
N VAL A 116 -28.59 10.94 11.23
CA VAL A 116 -27.58 11.17 12.27
C VAL A 116 -26.41 10.25 12.01
N GLY A 117 -25.31 10.79 11.49
CA GLY A 117 -24.03 10.09 11.49
C GLY A 117 -23.55 10.03 12.92
N GLY A 118 -23.76 8.86 13.54
CA GLY A 118 -23.49 8.63 14.96
C GLY A 118 -22.07 9.03 15.38
N PRO A 119 -21.81 9.08 16.70
CA PRO A 119 -20.48 9.39 17.20
C PRO A 119 -19.52 8.31 16.69
N MET A 120 -18.74 8.65 15.67
CA MET A 120 -17.58 7.87 15.26
C MET A 120 -16.45 8.18 16.26
N ASN A 121 -16.76 8.01 17.55
CA ASN A 121 -15.91 8.36 18.66
C ASN A 121 -15.15 7.12 19.06
N GLY A 122 -13.83 7.20 18.92
CA GLY A 122 -13.00 6.01 18.91
C GLY A 122 -12.89 5.36 20.28
N THR A 123 -13.37 4.12 20.45
CA THR A 123 -12.85 3.17 21.45
C THR A 123 -13.31 1.73 21.12
N GLY A 124 -12.34 0.84 20.85
CA GLY A 124 -12.57 -0.56 20.45
C GLY A 124 -12.33 -0.81 18.95
N GLY A 125 -11.64 -1.89 18.60
CA GLY A 125 -10.96 -2.13 17.32
C GLY A 125 -11.75 -2.04 16.02
N GLN A 126 -13.07 -1.83 16.05
CA GLN A 126 -13.90 -1.54 14.87
C GLN A 126 -14.97 -0.46 15.08
N THR A 127 -15.07 0.11 16.29
CA THR A 127 -16.01 1.20 16.64
C THR A 127 -15.63 2.54 15.98
N ASN A 128 -14.55 2.55 15.18
CA ASN A 128 -13.83 3.77 14.80
C ASN A 128 -13.75 3.97 13.29
N ASN A 129 -14.30 3.07 12.46
CA ASN A 129 -14.31 3.33 11.04
C ASN A 129 -15.45 4.28 10.70
N ASP A 130 -15.07 5.35 10.03
CA ASP A 130 -16.03 6.30 9.54
C ASP A 130 -16.86 5.72 8.41
N ARG A 131 -17.95 6.42 8.14
CA ARG A 131 -18.83 6.12 7.03
C ARG A 131 -19.45 7.41 6.54
N ILE A 132 -19.79 7.41 5.27
CA ILE A 132 -20.42 8.56 4.65
C ILE A 132 -21.35 8.06 3.57
N ALA A 133 -22.56 8.61 3.52
CA ALA A 133 -23.53 8.32 2.48
C ALA A 133 -24.20 9.62 2.02
N PHE A 134 -24.27 9.80 0.70
CA PHE A 134 -24.73 11.02 0.06
C PHE A 134 -25.22 10.73 -1.35
N PHE A 135 -26.01 11.65 -1.89
CA PHE A 135 -26.42 11.59 -3.28
C PHE A 135 -25.38 12.26 -4.17
N SER A 136 -25.08 11.63 -5.31
CA SER A 136 -24.11 12.14 -6.27
C SER A 136 -24.60 11.94 -7.71
N ALA A 137 -24.25 12.88 -8.59
CA ALA A 137 -24.55 12.82 -10.02
C ALA A 137 -23.56 11.91 -10.78
N VAL A 138 -23.35 10.71 -10.26
CA VAL A 138 -22.54 9.66 -10.88
C VAL A 138 -23.40 8.44 -11.22
N PRO A 139 -23.08 7.69 -12.29
CA PRO A 139 -23.78 6.45 -12.60
C PRO A 139 -23.68 5.43 -11.46
N GLY A 140 -24.77 4.71 -11.22
CA GLY A 140 -24.84 3.62 -10.25
C GLY A 140 -25.46 2.36 -10.84
N TYR A 141 -25.45 1.28 -10.06
CA TYR A 141 -26.07 0.02 -10.41
C TYR A 141 -27.60 0.13 -10.36
N TYR A 142 -28.25 -0.16 -11.48
CA TYR A 142 -29.70 -0.25 -11.59
C TYR A 142 -30.16 -1.71 -11.56
N PRO A 143 -31.30 -2.02 -10.93
CA PRO A 143 -31.83 -3.40 -10.92
C PRO A 143 -32.31 -3.87 -12.29
N THR A 144 -32.64 -2.94 -13.21
CA THR A 144 -33.01 -3.25 -14.59
C THR A 144 -32.34 -2.28 -15.55
N GLY A 145 -32.02 -2.73 -16.76
CA GLY A 145 -31.37 -1.88 -17.78
C GLY A 145 -32.25 -0.76 -18.34
N SER A 146 -33.57 -0.82 -18.11
CA SER A 146 -34.53 0.22 -18.54
C SER A 146 -34.55 1.42 -17.60
N TYR A 147 -33.97 1.30 -16.41
CA TYR A 147 -33.82 2.40 -15.47
C TYR A 147 -32.49 3.08 -15.70
N GLN A 148 -32.53 4.37 -16.04
CA GLN A 148 -31.35 5.18 -16.26
C GLN A 148 -31.60 6.59 -15.72
N SER A 149 -30.66 7.07 -14.93
CA SER A 149 -30.64 8.41 -14.36
C SER A 149 -29.18 8.76 -14.01
N PRO A 150 -28.82 10.05 -14.01
CA PRO A 150 -27.48 10.47 -13.61
C PRO A 150 -27.26 10.42 -12.10
N LEU A 151 -28.31 10.18 -11.29
CA LEU A 151 -28.21 10.17 -9.83
C LEU A 151 -27.95 8.79 -9.26
N SER A 152 -27.12 8.73 -8.23
CA SER A 152 -26.96 7.55 -7.39
C SER A 152 -26.81 7.90 -5.92
N LEU A 153 -27.14 6.94 -5.06
CA LEU A 153 -26.71 6.92 -3.67
C LEU A 153 -25.30 6.35 -3.62
N VAL A 154 -24.35 7.17 -3.19
CA VAL A 154 -22.96 6.77 -2.96
C VAL A 154 -22.74 6.62 -1.48
N THR A 155 -22.08 5.54 -1.08
CA THR A 155 -21.63 5.35 0.30
C THR A 155 -20.26 4.71 0.33
N TYR A 156 -19.51 5.07 1.36
CA TYR A 156 -18.19 4.55 1.67
C TYR A 156 -18.17 4.06 3.10
N ARG A 157 -17.62 2.84 3.28
CA ARG A 157 -17.44 2.24 4.59
C ARG A 157 -16.29 1.24 4.58
N VAL A 158 -15.78 0.94 5.76
CA VAL A 158 -15.07 -0.31 6.02
C VAL A 158 -16.09 -1.34 6.51
N ASN A 159 -16.12 -2.52 5.89
CA ASN A 159 -17.04 -3.57 6.29
C ASN A 159 -16.68 -4.09 7.69
N SER A 160 -17.64 -4.01 8.60
CA SER A 160 -17.49 -4.39 10.01
C SER A 160 -18.18 -5.72 10.35
N ASP A 161 -18.70 -6.43 9.36
CA ASP A 161 -19.27 -7.77 9.54
C ASP A 161 -18.15 -8.82 9.55
N SER A 162 -17.85 -9.36 10.74
CA SER A 162 -16.78 -10.36 10.95
C SER A 162 -17.02 -11.69 10.24
N THR A 163 -18.21 -11.91 9.69
CA THR A 163 -18.53 -13.09 8.89
C THR A 163 -18.34 -12.86 7.39
N SER A 164 -18.18 -11.59 6.96
CA SER A 164 -18.00 -11.22 5.57
C SER A 164 -16.57 -11.49 5.09
N SER A 165 -16.42 -11.97 3.86
CA SER A 165 -15.11 -12.03 3.19
C SER A 165 -14.49 -10.65 2.95
N SER A 166 -15.30 -9.59 3.05
CA SER A 166 -14.88 -8.19 2.98
C SER A 166 -14.57 -7.57 4.34
N TYR A 167 -14.59 -8.33 5.44
CA TYR A 167 -14.29 -7.80 6.77
C TYR A 167 -12.97 -7.02 6.80
N ASP A 168 -12.99 -5.83 7.43
CA ASP A 168 -11.89 -4.87 7.49
C ASP A 168 -11.45 -4.30 6.13
N LYS A 169 -12.23 -4.51 5.06
CA LYS A 169 -11.92 -3.98 3.72
C LYS A 169 -12.82 -2.82 3.35
N MET A 170 -12.30 -1.96 2.47
CA MET A 170 -13.01 -0.77 2.00
C MET A 170 -14.03 -1.14 0.93
N GLU A 171 -15.28 -0.74 1.13
CA GLU A 171 -16.38 -0.92 0.21
C GLU A 171 -16.96 0.43 -0.22
N ARG A 172 -17.36 0.50 -1.48
CA ARG A 172 -18.20 1.57 -2.03
C ARG A 172 -19.53 0.97 -2.39
N MET A 173 -20.64 1.64 -2.16
CA MET A 173 -21.88 1.33 -2.88
C MET A 173 -22.24 2.51 -3.78
N GLY A 174 -22.66 2.20 -5.00
CA GLY A 174 -23.18 3.16 -5.97
C GLY A 174 -24.53 2.67 -6.49
N LYS A 175 -25.61 3.01 -5.81
CA LYS A 175 -26.97 2.54 -6.17
C LYS A 175 -27.63 3.55 -7.08
N GLY A 176 -27.95 3.17 -8.32
CA GLY A 176 -28.62 4.05 -9.27
C GLY A 176 -30.03 4.41 -8.81
N LEU A 177 -30.40 5.69 -8.90
CA LEU A 177 -31.68 6.21 -8.41
C LEU A 177 -32.48 6.84 -9.54
N LEU A 178 -33.76 6.48 -9.60
CA LEU A 178 -34.70 7.12 -10.51
C LEU A 178 -34.99 8.55 -10.05
N TRP A 179 -35.11 9.47 -11.01
CA TRP A 179 -35.46 10.87 -10.74
C TRP A 179 -36.92 11.03 -10.32
N ASN A 180 -37.81 10.21 -10.88
CA ASN A 180 -39.24 10.26 -10.65
C ASN A 180 -39.71 9.10 -9.77
N ALA A 181 -40.70 9.37 -8.91
CA ALA A 181 -41.40 8.34 -8.13
C ALA A 181 -42.43 7.56 -8.95
N ALA A 182 -42.15 7.35 -10.25
CA ALA A 182 -43.06 6.61 -11.14
C ALA A 182 -43.26 5.16 -10.68
N THR A 183 -42.26 4.59 -10.00
CA THR A 183 -42.35 3.31 -9.31
C THR A 183 -41.82 3.45 -7.89
N PRO A 184 -42.50 2.90 -6.87
CA PRO A 184 -41.99 2.88 -5.49
C PRO A 184 -40.82 1.91 -5.30
N THR A 185 -40.61 1.00 -6.26
CA THR A 185 -39.59 -0.04 -6.23
C THR A 185 -38.87 -0.11 -7.58
N PRO A 186 -37.53 0.12 -7.63
CA PRO A 186 -36.66 0.55 -6.54
C PRO A 186 -37.02 1.97 -6.05
N PRO A 187 -36.74 2.33 -4.77
CA PRO A 187 -37.00 3.68 -4.28
C PRO A 187 -36.26 4.73 -5.12
N PRO A 188 -36.92 5.83 -5.52
CA PRO A 188 -36.28 6.95 -6.23
C PRO A 188 -35.40 7.75 -5.26
N ILE A 189 -34.77 8.83 -5.76
CA ILE A 189 -34.18 9.83 -4.85
C ILE A 189 -35.24 10.35 -3.87
N VAL A 190 -34.88 10.45 -2.60
CA VAL A 190 -35.75 10.94 -1.53
C VAL A 190 -35.30 12.32 -1.06
N PHE A 191 -36.26 13.11 -0.59
CA PHE A 191 -36.06 14.43 -0.02
C PHE A 191 -36.60 14.44 1.41
N MET A 192 -36.08 15.34 2.24
CA MET A 192 -36.55 15.54 3.60
C MET A 192 -38.09 15.68 3.65
N PRO A 193 -38.77 15.05 4.63
CA PRO A 193 -38.21 14.40 5.82
C PRO A 193 -37.77 12.94 5.64
N LEU A 194 -37.87 12.38 4.42
CA LEU A 194 -37.38 11.02 4.15
C LEU A 194 -35.85 11.01 4.11
N LYS A 195 -35.25 10.04 4.80
CA LYS A 195 -33.80 9.98 5.02
C LYS A 195 -33.17 8.77 4.35
N ILE A 196 -31.85 8.83 4.15
CA ILE A 196 -31.04 7.71 3.67
C ILE A 196 -31.11 6.55 4.67
N SER A 197 -31.01 6.82 5.98
CA SER A 197 -31.09 5.78 7.01
C SER A 197 -32.38 4.97 6.97
N ASP A 198 -33.49 5.62 6.58
CA ASP A 198 -34.81 5.02 6.61
C ASP A 198 -35.10 4.26 5.31
N THR A 199 -34.60 4.78 4.18
CA THR A 199 -34.84 4.22 2.84
C THR A 199 -33.82 3.15 2.46
N TRP A 200 -32.55 3.35 2.82
CA TRP A 200 -31.43 2.44 2.55
C TRP A 200 -30.57 2.25 3.81
N PRO A 201 -31.05 1.47 4.80
CA PRO A 201 -30.35 1.30 6.08
C PRO A 201 -28.94 0.70 5.94
N ALA A 202 -28.70 -0.07 4.87
CA ALA A 202 -27.37 -0.59 4.57
C ALA A 202 -26.35 0.49 4.20
N ALA A 203 -26.79 1.66 3.72
CA ALA A 203 -25.92 2.78 3.39
C ALA A 203 -25.34 3.47 4.63
N THR A 204 -26.03 3.36 5.77
CA THR A 204 -25.65 3.98 7.05
C THR A 204 -25.12 2.97 8.07
N SER A 205 -24.98 1.69 7.69
CA SER A 205 -24.51 0.61 8.56
C SER A 205 -23.15 0.09 8.12
N GLY A 206 -22.32 -0.28 9.11
CA GLY A 206 -21.05 -0.98 8.88
C GLY A 206 -21.19 -2.47 8.64
N THR A 207 -22.33 -3.08 8.99
CA THR A 207 -22.52 -4.54 9.02
C THR A 207 -23.62 -5.05 8.08
N LEU A 208 -24.61 -4.22 7.75
CA LEU A 208 -25.70 -4.65 6.88
C LEU A 208 -25.21 -4.86 5.44
N THR A 209 -25.72 -5.89 4.78
CA THR A 209 -25.32 -6.23 3.41
C THR A 209 -26.24 -5.57 2.37
N ASP A 210 -25.67 -5.18 1.23
CA ASP A 210 -26.41 -4.79 0.01
C ASP A 210 -25.58 -5.27 -1.19
N ALA A 211 -26.25 -5.81 -2.21
CA ALA A 211 -25.61 -6.36 -3.40
C ALA A 211 -24.91 -5.30 -4.27
N ASN A 212 -25.18 -4.01 -4.04
CA ASN A 212 -24.57 -2.90 -4.76
C ASN A 212 -23.27 -2.38 -4.09
N TYR A 213 -22.81 -3.01 -3.00
CA TYR A 213 -21.47 -2.79 -2.49
C TYR A 213 -20.43 -3.50 -3.36
N GLU A 214 -19.41 -2.74 -3.76
CA GLU A 214 -18.23 -3.20 -4.46
C GLU A 214 -16.99 -3.01 -3.58
N LEU A 215 -16.09 -4.00 -3.63
CA LEU A 215 -14.81 -3.93 -2.95
C LEU A 215 -13.89 -2.98 -3.71
N ILE A 216 -13.54 -1.85 -3.10
CA ILE A 216 -12.68 -0.82 -3.69
C ILE A 216 -11.27 -0.80 -3.08
N GLY A 217 -11.09 -1.45 -1.95
CA GLY A 217 -9.80 -1.63 -1.29
C GLY A 217 -9.69 -3.05 -0.77
N PRO A 218 -9.01 -3.97 -1.48
CA PRO A 218 -8.98 -5.39 -1.14
C PRO A 218 -8.14 -5.73 0.11
N GLN A 219 -7.36 -4.78 0.60
CA GLN A 219 -6.54 -4.92 1.81
C GLN A 219 -7.30 -4.46 3.05
N VAL A 220 -6.64 -4.53 4.20
CA VAL A 220 -7.15 -3.99 5.47
C VAL A 220 -7.14 -2.47 5.42
N PHE A 221 -8.29 -1.84 5.64
CA PHE A 221 -8.45 -0.40 5.66
C PHE A 221 -8.90 0.09 7.03
N ARG A 222 -8.39 1.28 7.39
CA ARG A 222 -9.00 2.14 8.39
C ARG A 222 -9.43 3.42 7.68
N PHE A 223 -10.71 3.77 7.81
CA PHE A 223 -11.25 4.97 7.18
C PHE A 223 -11.61 6.00 8.24
N GLU A 224 -11.00 7.17 8.14
CA GLU A 224 -11.16 8.29 9.07
C GLU A 224 -11.12 9.60 8.27
N TYR A 225 -12.04 10.51 8.55
CA TYR A 225 -12.05 11.87 8.02
C TYR A 225 -12.44 12.90 9.10
N CYS A 226 -12.09 14.15 8.80
CA CYS A 226 -12.45 15.32 9.57
C CYS A 226 -12.84 16.46 8.62
N TYR A 227 -13.55 17.44 9.15
CA TYR A 227 -13.94 18.64 8.43
C TYR A 227 -12.84 19.69 8.57
N LEU A 228 -12.42 20.27 7.44
CA LEU A 228 -11.59 21.47 7.42
C LEU A 228 -12.50 22.70 7.52
N ARG A 229 -12.32 23.50 8.56
CA ARG A 229 -13.05 24.76 8.77
C ARG A 229 -12.38 25.90 8.01
N THR A 230 -13.13 26.98 7.82
CA THR A 230 -12.66 28.21 7.13
C THR A 230 -11.51 28.91 7.87
N ASP A 231 -11.39 28.69 9.18
CA ASP A 231 -10.27 29.17 10.01
C ASP A 231 -9.01 28.28 9.91
N GLY A 232 -9.04 27.23 9.08
CA GLY A 232 -7.96 26.28 8.89
C GLY A 232 -7.88 25.19 9.97
N THR A 233 -8.80 25.17 10.95
CA THR A 233 -8.83 24.15 11.99
C THR A 233 -9.55 22.88 11.53
N LEU A 234 -9.17 21.74 12.10
CA LEU A 234 -9.81 20.45 11.86
C LEU A 234 -10.91 20.20 12.91
N SER A 235 -12.04 19.64 12.47
CA SER A 235 -13.17 19.31 13.35
C SER A 235 -13.76 17.94 13.08
N ILE A 236 -14.23 17.27 14.12
CA ILE A 236 -14.93 15.98 14.02
C ILE A 236 -16.45 16.13 13.89
N THR A 237 -16.95 17.35 13.95
CA THR A 237 -18.36 17.67 13.69
C THR A 237 -18.42 18.68 12.55
N PRO A 238 -19.44 18.62 11.68
CA PRO A 238 -19.63 19.65 10.69
C PRO A 238 -19.82 20.99 11.41
N PRO A 239 -19.51 22.12 10.75
CA PRO A 239 -19.96 23.42 11.23
C PRO A 239 -21.46 23.35 11.52
N LEU A 240 -21.86 23.79 12.71
CA LEU A 240 -23.26 24.05 12.98
C LEU A 240 -23.58 25.31 12.17
N ASP A 241 -24.40 25.19 11.15
CA ASP A 241 -24.81 26.34 10.35
C ASP A 241 -25.36 27.42 11.30
N GLY A 242 -24.60 28.49 11.43
CA GLY A 242 -24.96 29.68 12.18
C GLY A 242 -24.37 30.84 11.41
N ASN A 243 -25.21 31.43 10.56
CA ASN A 243 -25.17 32.81 10.08
C ASN A 243 -23.79 33.51 10.08
#